data_AF-A0A1J4VQ12-F1
#
_entry.id   AF-A0A1J4VQ12-F1
#
_cell.length_a   1.000
_cell.length_b   1.000
_cell.length_c   1.000
_cell.angle_alpha   90.00
_cell.angle_beta   90.00
_cell.angle_gamma   90.00
#
_symmetry.space_group_name_H-M   'P 1'
#
loop_
_entity.id
_entity.type
_entity.pdbx_description
1 polymer ?
#
loop_
_entity_poly.entity_id
_entity_poly.type
_entity_poly.pdbx_seq_one_letter_code
_entity_poly.pdbx_strand_id
1 'polypeptide(L)'
;MDWKVFFATFGSVFLAELGDKTQLVGMSLAAKSKLPASVFLGSIAAYAIVTLLTVTMGVGLAKIVRPEYIRYGAAVLFILVGSLILLGKI
;
A
#
# COMPACT_ATOMS: atom_id res chain seq x y z
N MET A 1 -15.64 13.09 -12.46
CA MET A 1 -14.59 12.70 -11.47
C MET A 1 -14.64 13.71 -10.35
N ASP A 2 -14.86 13.27 -9.12
CA ASP A 2 -14.74 14.16 -7.95
C ASP A 2 -13.25 14.49 -7.74
N TRP A 3 -12.83 15.67 -8.22
CA TRP A 3 -11.45 16.15 -8.11
C TRP A 3 -10.96 16.22 -6.66
N LYS A 4 -11.90 16.44 -5.73
CA LYS A 4 -11.67 16.39 -4.28
C LYS A 4 -11.22 14.99 -3.82
N VAL A 5 -11.91 13.94 -4.27
CA VAL A 5 -11.60 12.55 -3.90
C VAL A 5 -10.26 12.15 -4.49
N PHE A 6 -9.96 12.56 -5.73
CA PHE A 6 -8.67 12.31 -6.37
C PHE A 6 -7.51 12.87 -5.55
N PHE A 7 -7.52 14.17 -5.23
CA PHE A 7 -6.42 14.77 -4.47
C PHE A 7 -6.35 14.29 -3.03
N ALA A 8 -7.50 14.06 -2.37
CA ALA A 8 -7.51 13.51 -1.02
C ALA A 8 -6.88 12.10 -0.98
N THR A 9 -7.23 11.24 -1.94
CA THR A 9 -6.70 9.88 -2.04
C THR A 9 -5.21 9.92 -2.40
N PHE A 10 -4.84 10.67 -3.43
CA PHE A 10 -3.45 10.83 -3.86
C PHE A 10 -2.57 11.35 -2.72
N GLY A 11 -2.98 12.43 -2.06
CA GLY A 11 -2.22 13.01 -0.96
C GLY A 11 -2.09 12.07 0.24
N SER A 12 -3.17 11.36 0.60
CA SER A 12 -3.15 10.42 1.72
C SER A 12 -2.22 9.23 1.44
N VAL A 13 -2.32 8.63 0.25
CA VAL A 13 -1.49 7.49 -0.15
C VAL A 13 -0.03 7.93 -0.30
N PHE A 14 0.22 9.07 -0.95
CA PHE A 14 1.57 9.61 -1.10
C PHE A 14 2.26 9.83 0.24
N LEU A 15 1.57 10.46 1.20
CA LEU A 15 2.10 10.66 2.54
C LEU A 15 2.28 9.35 3.32
N ALA A 16 1.36 8.39 3.17
CA ALA A 16 1.45 7.10 3.86
C ALA A 16 2.62 6.24 3.38
N GLU A 17 2.97 6.33 2.09
CA GLU A 17 4.01 5.51 1.45
C GLU A 17 5.40 6.18 1.45
N LEU A 18 5.48 7.47 1.80
CA LEU A 18 6.73 8.23 1.81
C LEU A 18 7.72 7.67 2.84
N GLY A 19 8.91 7.26 2.36
CA GLY A 19 9.99 6.81 3.24
C GLY A 19 9.87 5.35 3.69
N ASP A 20 8.99 4.55 3.08
CA ASP A 20 8.92 3.12 3.38
C ASP A 20 10.14 2.33 2.85
N LYS A 21 10.40 1.19 3.48
CA LYS A 21 11.44 0.23 3.11
C LYS A 21 11.36 -0.19 1.65
N THR A 22 10.16 -0.29 1.07
CA THR A 22 9.98 -0.60 -0.36
C THR A 22 10.64 0.45 -1.27
N GLN A 23 10.63 1.74 -0.91
CA GLN A 23 11.30 2.79 -1.67
C GLN A 23 12.82 2.64 -1.61
N LEU A 24 13.39 2.31 -0.44
CA LEU A 24 14.83 2.06 -0.31
C LEU A 24 15.28 0.85 -1.15
N VAL A 25 14.47 -0.21 -1.19
CA VAL A 25 14.71 -1.37 -2.06
C VAL A 25 14.67 -0.96 -3.54
N GLY A 26 13.67 -0.17 -3.94
CA GLY A 26 13.57 0.36 -5.30
C GLY A 26 14.78 1.22 -5.69
N MET A 27 15.22 2.11 -4.80
CA MET A 27 16.41 2.94 -5.00
C MET A 27 17.68 2.09 -5.09
N SER A 28 17.85 1.08 -4.24
CA SER A 28 18.98 0.16 -4.29
C SER A 28 19.02 -0.63 -5.60
N LEU A 29 17.86 -1.12 -6.05
CA LEU A 29 17.72 -1.84 -7.31
C LEU A 29 18.01 -0.93 -8.51
N ALA A 30 17.53 0.31 -8.49
CA ALA A 30 17.83 1.30 -9.52
C ALA A 30 19.33 1.65 -9.56
N ALA A 31 19.98 1.80 -8.40
CA ALA A 31 21.41 2.09 -8.31
C ALA A 31 22.31 0.95 -8.82
N LYS A 32 21.89 -0.31 -8.64
CA LYS A 32 22.62 -1.50 -9.15
C LYS A 32 22.29 -1.84 -10.61
N SER A 33 21.15 -1.37 -11.12
CA SER A 33 20.70 -1.69 -12.47
C SER A 33 21.36 -0.77 -13.50
N LYS A 34 21.78 -1.34 -14.63
CA LYS A 34 22.27 -0.55 -15.78
C LYS A 34 21.16 0.27 -16.46
N LEU A 35 19.89 0.00 -16.13
CA LEU A 35 18.69 0.59 -16.73
C LEU A 35 17.70 1.05 -15.63
N PRO A 36 17.95 2.18 -14.96
CA PRO A 36 17.10 2.68 -13.86
C PRO A 36 15.66 2.98 -14.31
N ALA A 37 15.47 3.37 -15.57
CA ALA A 37 14.14 3.59 -16.14
C ALA A 37 13.27 2.33 -16.17
N SER A 38 13.87 1.15 -16.36
CA SER A 38 13.14 -0.12 -16.33
C SER A 38 12.67 -0.45 -14.91
N VAL A 39 13.50 -0.18 -13.90
CA VAL A 39 13.13 -0.34 -12.48
C VAL A 39 11.99 0.59 -12.10
N PHE A 40 12.04 1.84 -12.56
CA PHE A 40 10.97 2.81 -12.35
C PHE A 40 9.64 2.37 -12.95
N LEU A 41 9.63 2.00 -14.23
CA LEU A 41 8.42 1.53 -14.91
C LEU A 41 7.89 0.22 -14.32
N GLY A 42 8.78 -0.71 -13.97
CA GLY A 42 8.41 -1.96 -13.31
C GLY A 42 7.77 -1.72 -11.94
N SER A 43 8.31 -0.80 -11.15
CA SER A 43 7.75 -0.43 -9.83
C SER A 43 6.37 0.20 -9.95
N ILE A 44 6.18 1.11 -10.92
CA ILE A 44 4.86 1.72 -11.19
C ILE A 44 3.86 0.65 -11.63
N ALA A 45 4.24 -0.23 -12.57
CA ALA A 45 3.38 -1.29 -13.06
C ALA A 45 2.99 -2.27 -11.94
N ALA A 46 3.95 -2.69 -11.12
CA ALA A 46 3.69 -3.55 -9.97
C ALA A 46 2.72 -2.90 -8.98
N TYR A 47 2.95 -1.63 -8.63
CA TYR A 47 2.08 -0.88 -7.72
C TYR A 47 0.67 -0.72 -8.28
N ALA A 48 0.54 -0.41 -9.58
CA ALA A 48 -0.76 -0.30 -10.24
C ALA A 48 -1.53 -1.64 -10.23
N ILE A 49 -0.85 -2.76 -10.50
CA ILE A 49 -1.47 -4.09 -10.48
C ILE A 49 -1.93 -4.46 -9.07
N VAL A 50 -1.06 -4.28 -8.06
CA VAL A 50 -1.40 -4.60 -6.66
C VAL A 50 -2.56 -3.73 -6.18
N THR A 51 -2.56 -2.43 -6.50
CA THR A 51 -3.65 -1.52 -6.14
C THR A 51 -4.96 -1.91 -6.80
N LEU A 52 -4.92 -2.25 -8.10
CA LEU A 52 -6.11 -2.71 -8.84
C LEU A 52 -6.70 -3.97 -8.20
N LEU A 53 -5.87 -4.96 -7.89
CA LEU A 53 -6.31 -6.19 -7.22
C LEU A 53 -6.89 -5.89 -5.83
N THR A 54 -6.20 -5.08 -5.05
CA THR A 54 -6.62 -4.72 -3.68
C THR A 54 -7.98 -4.01 -3.67
N VAL A 55 -8.16 -3.01 -4.54
CA VAL A 55 -9.41 -2.24 -4.62
C VAL A 55 -10.55 -3.11 -5.15
N THR A 56 -10.32 -3.91 -6.20
CA THR A 56 -11.37 -4.78 -6.76
C THR A 56 -11.82 -5.85 -5.77
N MET A 57 -10.88 -6.48 -5.06
CA MET A 57 -11.19 -7.44 -4.00
C MET A 57 -11.88 -6.76 -2.80
N GLY A 58 -11.42 -5.57 -2.39
CA GLY A 58 -12.01 -4.82 -1.28
C GLY A 58 -13.47 -4.42 -1.55
N VAL A 59 -13.77 -3.96 -2.76
CA VAL A 59 -15.14 -3.66 -3.18
C VAL A 59 -16.00 -4.93 -3.23
N GLY A 60 -15.45 -6.05 -3.71
CA GLY A 60 -16.13 -7.34 -3.68
C GLY A 60 -16.47 -7.80 -2.25
N LEU A 61 -15.50 -7.68 -1.34
CA LEU A 61 -15.66 -8.05 0.06
C LEU A 61 -16.69 -7.18 0.78
N ALA A 62 -16.70 -5.87 0.52
CA ALA A 62 -17.63 -4.93 1.11
C ALA A 62 -19.11 -5.17 0.70
N LYS A 63 -19.37 -5.93 -0.37
CA LYS A 63 -20.72 -6.35 -0.76
C LYS A 63 -21.24 -7.52 0.07
N ILE A 64 -20.34 -8.34 0.63
CA ILE A 64 -20.67 -9.57 1.35
C ILE A 64 -20.57 -9.35 2.86
N VAL A 65 -19.58 -8.59 3.30
CA VAL A 65 -19.26 -8.34 4.71
C VAL A 65 -19.58 -6.89 5.04
N ARG A 66 -20.26 -6.67 6.18
CA ARG A 66 -20.55 -5.30 6.64
C ARG A 66 -19.25 -4.53 6.86
N PRO A 67 -19.15 -3.26 6.42
CA PRO A 67 -17.94 -2.46 6.56
C PRO A 67 -17.43 -2.35 8.00
N GLU A 68 -18.31 -2.42 9.01
CA GLU A 68 -17.91 -2.39 10.42
C GLU A 68 -16.96 -3.54 10.78
N TYR A 69 -17.24 -4.76 10.32
CA TYR A 69 -16.41 -5.93 10.63
C TYR A 69 -15.04 -5.85 9.95
N ILE A 70 -15.00 -5.33 8.72
CA ILE A 70 -13.73 -5.08 8.00
C ILE A 70 -12.88 -4.07 8.79
N ARG A 71 -13.50 -2.99 9.29
CA ARG A 71 -12.83 -1.98 10.10
C ARG A 71 -12.28 -2.54 11.41
N TYR A 72 -13.09 -3.31 12.14
CA TYR A 72 -12.64 -3.92 13.40
C TYR A 72 -11.53 -4.95 13.17
N GLY A 73 -11.63 -5.77 12.12
CA GLY A 73 -10.59 -6.72 11.73
C GLY A 73 -9.27 -6.03 11.41
N ALA A 74 -9.31 -4.96 10.61
CA ALA A 74 -8.12 -4.17 10.30
C ALA A 74 -7.50 -3.53 11.55
N ALA A 75 -8.31 -2.97 12.45
CA ALA A 75 -7.82 -2.38 13.70
C ALA A 75 -7.15 -3.41 14.61
N VAL A 76 -7.75 -4.60 14.78
CA VAL A 76 -7.17 -5.69 15.57
C VAL A 76 -5.85 -6.16 14.96
N LEU A 77 -5.80 -6.39 13.64
CA LEU A 77 -4.57 -6.76 12.95
C LEU A 77 -3.47 -5.71 13.12
N PHE A 78 -3.82 -4.43 13.01
CA PHE A 78 -2.87 -3.32 13.19
C PHE A 78 -2.28 -3.29 14.61
N ILE A 79 -3.13 -3.44 15.64
CA ILE A 79 -2.68 -3.50 17.04
C ILE A 79 -1.81 -4.73 17.28
N LEU A 80 -2.18 -5.90 16.74
CA LEU A 80 -1.42 -7.14 16.89
C LEU A 80 -0.04 -7.03 16.27
N VAL A 81 0.05 -6.60 15.00
CA VAL A 81 1.34 -6.42 14.30
C VAL A 81 2.18 -5.36 15.00
N GLY A 82 1.59 -4.22 15.36
CA GLY A 82 2.28 -3.17 16.11
C GLY A 82 2.83 -3.66 17.45
N SER A 83 2.05 -4.45 18.20
CA SER A 83 2.48 -5.04 19.47
C SER A 83 3.60 -6.05 19.29
N LEU A 84 3.54 -6.90 18.26
CA LEU A 84 4.59 -7.87 17.95
C LEU A 84 5.91 -7.19 17.60
N ILE A 85 5.86 -6.09 16.84
CA ILE A 85 7.03 -5.25 16.52
C ILE A 85 7.60 -4.63 17.79
N LEU A 86 6.76 -4.06 18.67
CA LEU A 86 7.22 -3.46 19.94
C LEU A 86 7.87 -4.48 20.87
N LEU A 87 7.41 -5.73 20.85
CA LEU A 87 7.99 -6.84 21.62
C LEU A 87 9.24 -7.44 20.97
N GLY A 88 9.66 -6.95 19.80
CA GLY A 88 10.83 -7.45 19.07
C GLY A 88 10.69 -8.90 18.58
N LYS A 89 9.45 -9.40 18.45
CA LYS A 89 9.18 -10.74 17.90
C LYS A 89 9.18 -10.76 16.37
N ILE A 90 9.09 -9.58 15.75
CA ILE A 90 9.17 -9.29 14.31
C ILE A 90 9.93 -7.97 14.17
#